data_AF-A0A183GJN3-F1
#
_entry.id   AF-A0A183GJN3-F1
#
_cell.length_a   1.000
_cell.length_b   1.000
_cell.length_c   1.000
_cell.angle_alpha   90.00
_cell.angle_beta   90.00
_cell.angle_gamma   90.00
#
_symmetry.space_group_name_H-M   'P 1'
#
loop_
_entity.id
_entity.type
_entity.pdbx_description
1 polymer ?
#
loop_
_entity_poly.entity_id
_entity_poly.type
_entity_poly.pdbx_seq_one_letter_code
_entity_poly.pdbx_strand_id
1 'polypeptide(L)'
;MLRSIVDLMNQKLDCLNGGDKRDECHWIRHLKYYAYSAHDTTVAALLTTFGDELEVLRGGLPKYTASVAVELWTLEEGPAVRILFHGAFHHNYHTITHLTKGCPEDNEFCPLEMFAERSRQFMPVNMEKECKRRVRSNKTSELHRRTRKMIWRSFRGQ
;
A
#
# COMPACT_ATOMS: atom_id res chain seq x y z
N MET A 1 -1.93 1.34 -5.51
CA MET A 1 -0.47 1.43 -5.29
C MET A 1 0.16 0.05 -5.16
N LEU A 2 -0.21 -0.77 -4.17
CA LEU A 2 0.36 -2.12 -4.00
C LEU A 2 0.33 -2.97 -5.29
N ARG A 3 -0.84 -3.09 -5.92
CA ARG A 3 -0.99 -3.81 -7.19
C ARG A 3 -0.03 -3.32 -8.26
N SER A 4 0.06 -2.00 -8.45
CA SER A 4 0.98 -1.39 -9.42
C SER A 4 2.44 -1.73 -9.12
N ILE A 5 2.87 -1.76 -7.85
CA ILE A 5 4.23 -2.15 -7.47
C ILE A 5 4.52 -3.60 -7.90
N VAL A 6 3.62 -4.52 -7.55
CA VAL A 6 3.76 -5.95 -7.91
C VAL A 6 3.75 -6.14 -9.42
N ASP A 7 2.82 -5.48 -10.13
CA ASP A 7 2.70 -5.55 -11.59
C ASP A 7 3.97 -5.01 -12.28
N LEU A 8 4.53 -3.89 -11.80
CA LEU A 8 5.78 -3.33 -12.32
C LEU A 8 6.98 -4.26 -12.09
N MET A 9 7.06 -4.91 -10.93
CA MET A 9 8.13 -5.88 -10.64
C MET A 9 8.06 -7.10 -11.56
N ASN A 10 6.87 -7.67 -11.73
CA ASN A 10 6.66 -8.81 -12.63
C ASN A 10 6.92 -8.42 -14.09
N GLN A 11 6.40 -7.28 -14.54
CA GLN A 11 6.66 -6.79 -15.89
C GLN A 11 8.16 -6.55 -16.14
N LYS A 12 8.88 -6.00 -15.15
CA LYS A 12 10.32 -5.81 -15.22
C LYS A 12 11.03 -7.15 -15.40
N LEU A 13 10.69 -8.15 -14.58
CA LEU A 13 11.29 -9.47 -14.63
C LEU A 13 11.00 -10.17 -15.96
N ASP A 14 9.75 -10.13 -16.42
CA ASP A 14 9.33 -10.69 -17.71
C ASP A 14 10.05 -10.05 -18.90
N CYS A 15 10.28 -8.74 -18.85
CA CYS A 15 11.02 -8.00 -19.89
C CYS A 15 12.54 -8.22 -19.83
N LEU A 16 13.09 -8.63 -18.69
CA LEU A 16 14.49 -9.03 -18.58
C LEU A 16 14.72 -10.47 -19.07
N ASN A 17 13.75 -11.37 -18.84
CA ASN A 17 13.84 -12.79 -19.19
C ASN A 17 13.37 -13.09 -20.62
N GLY A 18 12.34 -12.40 -21.12
CA GLY A 18 11.84 -12.54 -22.48
C GLY A 18 12.65 -11.69 -23.45
N GLY A 19 13.50 -12.33 -24.26
CA GLY A 19 14.45 -11.67 -25.18
C GLY A 19 13.87 -10.50 -26.00
N ASP A 20 14.78 -9.59 -26.38
CA ASP A 20 14.68 -8.22 -26.94
C ASP A 20 13.55 -7.76 -27.89
N LYS A 21 12.47 -8.52 -28.14
CA LYS A 21 11.59 -8.28 -29.29
C LYS A 21 10.23 -7.65 -28.97
N ARG A 22 9.95 -7.24 -27.73
CA ARG A 22 8.68 -6.57 -27.38
C ARG A 22 8.89 -5.07 -27.24
N ASP A 23 8.31 -4.27 -28.14
CA ASP A 23 8.34 -2.80 -28.08
C ASP A 23 7.85 -2.27 -26.72
N GLU A 24 6.89 -2.97 -26.10
CA GLU A 24 6.34 -2.65 -24.77
C GLU A 24 7.37 -2.73 -23.62
N CYS A 25 8.48 -3.45 -23.79
CA CYS A 25 9.52 -3.60 -22.77
C CYS A 25 10.55 -2.48 -22.78
N HIS A 26 10.61 -1.65 -23.83
CA HIS A 26 11.66 -0.64 -24.02
C HIS A 26 11.78 0.33 -22.83
N TRP A 27 10.65 0.84 -22.33
CA TRP A 27 10.66 1.82 -21.24
C TRP A 27 11.04 1.19 -19.89
N ILE A 28 10.53 -0.01 -19.58
CA ILE A 28 10.70 -0.61 -18.25
C ILE A 28 12.08 -1.25 -18.10
N ARG A 29 12.71 -1.72 -19.19
CA ARG A 29 13.99 -2.44 -19.14
C ARG A 29 15.15 -1.56 -18.65
N HIS A 30 15.16 -0.29 -19.04
CA HIS A 30 16.16 0.67 -18.57
C HIS A 30 15.76 1.38 -17.27
N LEU A 31 14.49 1.30 -16.87
CA LEU A 31 14.02 1.93 -15.65
C LEU A 31 14.65 1.28 -14.41
N LYS A 32 15.34 2.09 -13.60
CA LYS A 32 15.95 1.67 -12.33
C LYS A 32 15.14 2.12 -11.11
N TYR A 33 14.36 3.18 -11.26
CA TYR A 33 13.62 3.79 -10.17
C TYR A 33 12.28 4.31 -10.67
N TYR A 34 11.20 3.97 -9.97
CA TYR A 34 9.85 4.45 -10.21
C TYR A 34 9.33 5.07 -8.91
N ALA A 35 8.91 6.34 -8.95
CA ALA A 35 8.45 7.06 -7.77
C ALA A 35 6.97 7.44 -7.87
N TYR A 36 6.28 7.33 -6.73
CA TYR A 36 4.96 7.90 -6.51
C TYR A 36 5.08 9.02 -5.48
N SER A 37 4.53 10.19 -5.81
CA SER A 37 4.28 11.23 -4.80
C SER A 37 2.92 10.97 -4.17
N ALA A 38 2.86 10.91 -2.84
CA ALA A 38 1.64 10.52 -2.12
C ALA A 38 1.50 11.29 -0.79
N HIS A 39 0.30 11.21 -0.21
CA HIS A 39 0.03 11.74 1.11
C HIS A 39 0.35 10.70 2.21
N ASP A 40 0.55 11.19 3.43
CA ASP A 40 0.70 10.40 4.65
C ASP A 40 -0.30 9.24 4.77
N THR A 41 -1.59 9.51 4.51
CA THR A 41 -2.67 8.51 4.52
C THR A 41 -2.49 7.43 3.46
N THR A 42 -1.91 7.76 2.31
CA THR A 42 -1.63 6.78 1.25
C THR A 42 -0.44 5.90 1.62
N VAL A 43 0.60 6.48 2.23
CA VAL A 43 1.74 5.75 2.76
C VAL A 43 1.30 4.82 3.90
N ALA A 44 0.50 5.33 4.84
CA ALA A 44 -0.09 4.53 5.92
C ALA A 44 -0.90 3.36 5.35
N ALA A 45 -1.80 3.63 4.41
CA ALA A 45 -2.60 2.60 3.76
C ALA A 45 -1.74 1.54 3.05
N LEU A 46 -0.64 1.93 2.39
CA LEU A 46 0.31 0.97 1.81
C LEU A 46 0.95 0.11 2.90
N LEU A 47 1.45 0.72 3.98
CA LEU A 47 2.11 0.00 5.06
C LEU A 47 1.17 -0.98 5.78
N THR A 48 -0.11 -0.62 5.95
CA THR A 48 -1.15 -1.55 6.43
C THR A 48 -1.27 -2.80 5.54
N THR A 49 -1.00 -2.69 4.24
CA THR A 49 -1.01 -3.87 3.35
C THR A 49 0.18 -4.81 3.53
N PHE A 50 1.17 -4.45 4.34
CA PHE A 50 2.29 -5.34 4.67
C PHE A 50 2.02 -6.19 5.90
N GLY A 51 1.08 -5.80 6.77
CA GLY A 51 0.41 -6.74 7.67
C GLY A 51 0.50 -6.42 9.16
N ASP A 52 1.54 -5.72 9.64
CA ASP A 52 1.59 -5.26 11.02
C ASP A 52 1.65 -3.74 11.14
N GLU A 53 0.48 -3.12 11.14
CA GLU A 53 0.34 -1.67 11.33
C GLU A 53 0.90 -1.22 12.69
N LEU A 54 0.76 -2.03 13.75
CA LEU A 54 1.23 -1.66 15.08
C LEU A 54 2.74 -1.67 15.17
N GLU A 55 3.40 -2.65 14.55
CA GLU A 55 4.87 -2.70 14.57
C GLU A 55 5.50 -1.71 13.57
N VAL A 56 4.89 -1.54 12.40
CA VAL A 56 5.42 -0.67 11.34
C VAL A 56 5.13 0.81 11.61
N LEU A 57 3.90 1.15 12.03
CA LEU A 57 3.49 2.54 12.27
C LEU A 57 3.53 2.95 13.74
N ARG A 58 3.76 2.02 14.68
CA ARG A 58 3.76 2.28 16.14
C ARG A 58 2.52 3.05 16.60
N GLY A 59 1.38 2.78 15.96
CA GLY A 59 0.08 3.38 16.28
C GLY A 59 -0.14 4.82 15.82
N GLY A 60 0.70 5.38 14.93
CA GLY A 60 0.55 6.74 14.41
C GLY A 60 0.62 6.84 12.88
N LEU A 61 0.20 7.97 12.30
CA LEU A 61 0.43 8.22 10.87
C LEU A 61 1.93 8.47 10.59
N PRO A 62 2.43 8.10 9.39
CA PRO A 62 3.77 8.46 8.96
C PRO A 62 4.00 9.97 9.09
N LYS A 63 5.18 10.37 9.59
CA LYS A 63 5.48 11.79 9.78
C LYS A 63 5.79 12.45 8.43
N TYR A 64 5.93 13.78 8.47
CA TYR A 64 6.41 14.55 7.33
C TYR A 64 7.70 13.93 6.75
N THR A 65 7.77 13.87 5.42
CA THR A 65 8.80 13.22 4.58
C THR A 65 8.86 11.70 4.65
N ALA A 66 7.88 11.01 5.25
CA ALA A 66 7.89 9.55 5.24
C ALA A 66 7.86 8.96 3.82
N SER A 67 8.62 7.89 3.61
CA SER A 67 8.76 7.21 2.33
C SER A 67 8.97 5.71 2.51
N VAL A 68 8.50 4.96 1.52
CA VAL A 68 8.67 3.50 1.44
C VAL A 68 9.40 3.20 0.16
N ALA A 69 10.49 2.44 0.24
CA ALA A 69 11.17 1.89 -0.91
C ALA A 69 10.94 0.38 -0.96
N VAL A 70 10.52 -0.11 -2.11
CA VAL A 70 10.31 -1.54 -2.37
C VAL A 70 11.25 -1.93 -3.50
N GLU A 71 12.27 -2.71 -3.17
CA GLU A 71 13.36 -3.06 -4.07
C GLU A 71 13.14 -4.47 -4.63
N LEU A 72 13.39 -4.63 -5.94
CA LEU A 72 13.43 -5.92 -6.60
C LEU A 72 14.90 -6.35 -6.76
N TRP A 73 15.24 -7.48 -6.18
CA TRP A 73 16.57 -8.09 -6.17
C TRP A 73 16.58 -9.39 -6.97
N THR A 74 17.72 -9.72 -7.56
CA THR A 74 17.98 -11.03 -8.16
C THR A 74 19.03 -11.72 -7.31
N LEU A 75 18.61 -12.69 -6.51
CA LEU A 75 19.47 -13.51 -5.65
C LEU A 75 19.78 -14.84 -6.35
N GLU A 76 20.66 -15.66 -5.75
CA GLU A 76 20.97 -16.99 -6.28
C GLU A 76 19.73 -17.91 -6.25
N GLU A 77 18.88 -17.76 -5.24
CA GLU A 77 17.63 -18.50 -5.05
C GLU A 77 16.49 -17.98 -5.93
N GLY A 78 16.67 -16.80 -6.55
CA GLY A 78 15.72 -16.20 -7.47
C GLY A 78 15.33 -14.75 -7.14
N PRO A 79 14.28 -14.22 -7.79
CA PRO A 79 13.82 -12.86 -7.59
C PRO A 79 13.23 -12.66 -6.19
N ALA A 80 13.67 -11.61 -5.50
CA ALA A 80 13.28 -11.29 -4.13
C ALA A 80 12.95 -9.82 -3.96
N VAL A 81 12.18 -9.51 -2.93
CA VAL A 81 11.72 -8.18 -2.56
C VAL A 81 12.32 -7.79 -1.22
N ARG A 82 12.88 -6.57 -1.16
CA ARG A 82 13.29 -5.95 0.10
C ARG A 82 12.47 -4.68 0.32
N ILE A 83 11.93 -4.50 1.52
CA ILE A 83 11.09 -3.37 1.87
C ILE A 83 11.81 -2.51 2.89
N LEU A 84 11.97 -1.24 2.57
CA LEU A 84 12.63 -0.24 3.38
C LEU A 84 11.65 0.87 3.75
N PHE A 85 11.69 1.31 5.00
CA PHE A 85 10.85 2.40 5.49
C PHE A 85 11.71 3.53 6.05
N HIS A 86 11.36 4.75 5.69
CA HIS A 86 11.86 5.99 6.27
C HIS A 86 10.67 6.73 6.88
N GLY A 87 10.64 6.84 8.21
CA GLY A 87 9.46 7.32 8.92
C GLY A 87 9.38 8.84 9.13
N ALA A 88 10.49 9.57 9.02
CA ALA A 88 10.58 11.02 9.26
C ALA A 88 11.93 11.59 8.80
N PHE A 89 12.00 12.91 8.58
CA PHE A 89 13.19 13.65 8.09
C PHE A 89 14.54 13.29 8.73
N HIS A 90 14.59 12.97 10.03
CA HIS A 90 15.83 12.61 10.74
C HIS A 90 16.09 11.10 10.84
N HIS A 91 15.27 10.26 10.23
CA HIS A 91 15.39 8.81 10.30
C HIS A 91 16.11 8.29 9.06
N ASN A 92 16.89 7.22 9.19
CA ASN A 92 17.41 6.50 8.02
C ASN A 92 16.39 5.45 7.55
N TYR A 93 16.55 5.00 6.31
CA TYR A 93 15.84 3.82 5.84
C TYR A 93 16.25 2.61 6.68
N HIS A 94 15.27 1.82 7.09
CA HIS A 94 15.47 0.53 7.77
C HIS A 94 14.60 -0.53 7.13
N THR A 95 15.07 -1.78 7.14
CA THR A 95 14.35 -2.90 6.54
C THR A 95 13.15 -3.28 7.39
N ILE A 96 11.98 -3.38 6.76
CA ILE A 96 10.72 -3.83 7.36
C ILE A 96 10.17 -5.09 6.70
N THR A 97 10.96 -5.76 5.86
CA THR A 97 10.55 -7.00 5.18
C THR A 97 10.08 -8.06 6.18
N HIS A 98 10.79 -8.24 7.29
CA HIS A 98 10.44 -9.19 8.36
C HIS A 98 9.11 -8.87 9.06
N LEU A 99 8.67 -7.59 9.03
CA LEU A 99 7.37 -7.16 9.57
C LEU A 99 6.22 -7.43 8.59
N THR A 100 6.53 -7.90 7.38
CA THR A 100 5.53 -8.16 6.35
C THR A 100 4.95 -9.55 6.52
N LYS A 101 3.69 -9.64 6.93
CA LYS A 101 3.00 -10.92 7.15
C LYS A 101 2.94 -11.74 5.86
N GLY A 102 3.40 -12.98 5.96
CA GLY A 102 3.52 -13.89 4.83
C GLY A 102 4.88 -13.84 4.12
N CYS A 103 5.84 -13.05 4.62
CA CYS A 103 7.26 -13.15 4.26
C CYS A 103 8.05 -13.82 5.41
N PRO A 104 9.27 -14.34 5.17
CA PRO A 104 10.09 -14.92 6.23
C PRO A 104 10.47 -13.89 7.30
N GLU A 105 10.35 -14.27 8.58
CA GLU A 105 10.64 -13.37 9.72
C GLU A 105 12.14 -13.20 9.97
N ASP A 106 12.95 -14.19 9.58
CA ASP A 106 14.39 -14.28 9.80
C ASP A 106 15.24 -13.84 8.60
N ASN A 107 14.60 -13.27 7.58
CA ASN A 107 15.27 -12.85 6.34
C ASN A 107 14.98 -11.38 5.99
N GLU A 108 15.98 -10.67 5.49
CA GLU A 108 15.82 -9.31 4.97
C GLU A 108 15.08 -9.28 3.62
N PHE A 109 14.99 -10.42 2.94
CA PHE A 109 14.38 -10.59 1.63
C PHE A 109 13.15 -11.51 1.69
N CYS A 110 12.17 -11.18 0.85
CA CYS A 110 10.97 -11.99 0.65
C CYS A 110 10.92 -12.46 -0.81
N PRO A 111 10.79 -13.76 -1.11
CA PRO A 111 10.66 -14.23 -2.49
C PRO A 111 9.52 -13.48 -3.23
N LEU A 112 9.76 -13.05 -4.47
CA LEU A 112 8.81 -12.22 -5.21
C LEU A 112 7.45 -12.91 -5.37
N GLU A 113 7.45 -14.22 -5.63
CA GLU A 113 6.22 -15.01 -5.75
C GLU A 113 5.42 -15.00 -4.43
N MET A 114 6.11 -15.18 -3.31
CA MET A 114 5.51 -15.15 -1.98
C MET A 114 4.93 -13.76 -1.65
N PHE A 115 5.69 -12.70 -1.96
CA PHE A 115 5.23 -11.32 -1.82
C PHE A 115 4.01 -11.01 -2.72
N ALA A 116 3.97 -11.54 -3.94
CA ALA A 116 2.84 -11.38 -4.84
C ALA A 116 1.60 -12.14 -4.35
N GLU A 117 1.76 -13.39 -3.92
CA GLU A 117 0.68 -14.24 -3.40
C GLU A 117 0.02 -13.59 -2.18
N ARG A 118 0.82 -13.26 -1.17
CA ARG A 118 0.31 -12.62 0.06
C ARG A 118 -0.43 -11.32 -0.27
N SER A 119 0.02 -10.58 -1.29
CA SER A 119 -0.54 -9.29 -1.73
C SER A 119 -1.94 -9.36 -2.33
N ARG A 120 -2.34 -10.49 -2.90
CA ARG A 120 -3.60 -10.64 -3.64
C ARG A 120 -4.83 -10.24 -2.83
N GLN A 121 -4.85 -10.56 -1.54
CA GLN A 121 -5.99 -10.26 -0.66
C GLN A 121 -6.29 -8.75 -0.50
N PHE A 122 -5.31 -7.88 -0.76
CA PHE A 122 -5.48 -6.43 -0.67
C PHE A 122 -5.65 -5.77 -2.03
N MET A 123 -5.64 -6.55 -3.12
CA MET A 123 -5.83 -6.01 -4.46
C MET A 123 -7.33 -5.96 -4.80
N PRO A 124 -7.82 -4.83 -5.32
CA PRO A 124 -9.21 -4.73 -5.75
C PRO A 124 -9.45 -5.65 -6.95
N VAL A 125 -10.53 -6.43 -6.89
CA VAL A 125 -10.99 -7.29 -8.00
C VAL A 125 -11.65 -6.43 -9.07
N ASN A 126 -12.46 -5.45 -8.64
CA ASN A 126 -13.10 -4.49 -9.54
C ASN A 126 -12.99 -3.08 -8.96
N MET A 127 -12.02 -2.33 -9.48
CA MET A 127 -11.71 -0.98 -9.02
C MET A 127 -12.92 -0.04 -9.09
N GLU A 128 -13.70 -0.08 -10.18
CA GLU A 128 -14.87 0.79 -10.30
C GLU A 128 -15.93 0.49 -9.25
N LYS A 129 -16.22 -0.79 -9.02
CA LYS A 129 -17.22 -1.23 -8.03
C LYS A 129 -16.76 -0.90 -6.61
N GLU A 130 -15.50 -1.09 -6.30
CA GLU A 130 -14.95 -0.88 -4.97
C GLU A 130 -14.77 0.61 -4.64
N CYS A 131 -14.48 1.44 -5.64
CA CYS A 131 -14.38 2.89 -5.48
C CYS A 131 -15.73 3.62 -5.57
N LYS A 132 -16.83 2.94 -5.95
CA LYS A 132 -18.16 3.56 -5.98
C LYS A 132 -18.54 4.07 -4.60
N ARG A 133 -18.93 5.35 -4.55
CA ARG A 133 -19.45 5.96 -3.33
C ARG A 133 -20.64 5.15 -2.81
N ARG A 134 -20.54 4.63 -1.59
CA ARG A 134 -21.66 3.96 -0.94
C ARG A 134 -22.85 4.92 -0.86
N VAL A 135 -24.02 4.46 -1.32
CA VAL A 135 -25.25 5.23 -1.18
C VAL A 135 -25.53 5.38 0.31
N ARG A 136 -25.63 6.62 0.81
CA ARG A 136 -26.04 6.88 2.19
C ARG A 136 -27.44 6.30 2.39
N SER A 137 -27.58 5.38 3.34
CA SER A 137 -28.92 4.94 3.78
C SER A 137 -29.68 6.15 4.36
N ASN A 138 -30.92 6.37 3.94
CA ASN A 138 -31.80 7.41 4.48
C ASN A 138 -32.07 7.26 5.99
N LYS A 139 -31.73 6.10 6.59
CA LYS A 139 -31.86 5.89 8.04
C LYS A 139 -30.98 6.86 8.85
N THR A 140 -29.80 7.22 8.33
CA THR A 140 -28.88 8.12 9.05
C THR A 140 -29.30 9.58 8.93
N SER A 141 -29.91 10.00 7.81
CA SER A 141 -30.42 11.37 7.64
C SER A 141 -31.67 11.63 8.47
N GLU A 142 -32.55 10.64 8.63
CA GLU A 142 -33.74 10.75 9.48
C GLU A 142 -33.40 10.76 10.97
N LEU A 143 -32.45 9.92 11.42
CA LEU A 143 -31.97 9.93 12.81
C LEU A 143 -31.31 11.27 13.14
N HIS A 144 -30.39 11.76 12.30
CA HIS A 144 -29.76 13.08 12.51
C HIS A 144 -30.78 14.23 12.51
N ARG A 145 -31.81 14.17 11.65
CA ARG A 145 -32.91 15.16 11.61
C ARG A 145 -33.80 15.08 12.85
N ARG A 146 -34.05 13.88 13.40
CA ARG A 146 -34.78 13.68 14.66
C ARG A 146 -34.00 14.20 15.86
N THR A 147 -32.70 13.92 15.95
CA THR A 147 -31.85 14.40 17.05
C THR A 147 -31.72 15.93 17.03
N ARG A 148 -31.51 16.53 15.86
CA ARG A 148 -31.51 18.01 15.72
C ARG A 148 -32.85 18.64 16.10
N LYS A 149 -33.98 18.03 15.73
CA LYS A 149 -35.32 18.50 16.15
C LYS A 149 -35.56 18.39 17.66
N MET A 150 -35.09 17.32 18.31
CA MET A 150 -35.19 17.19 19.77
C MET A 150 -34.35 18.23 20.51
N ILE A 151 -33.09 18.43 20.08
CA ILE A 151 -32.20 19.42 20.67
C ILE A 151 -32.79 20.84 20.53
N TRP A 152 -33.32 21.19 19.36
CA TRP A 152 -33.93 22.51 19.13
C TRP A 152 -35.22 22.76 19.94
N ARG A 153 -35.98 21.71 20.25
CA ARG A 153 -37.16 21.81 21.12
C ARG A 153 -36.78 22.05 22.58
N SER A 154 -35.65 21.51 23.03
CA SER A 154 -35.15 21.72 24.40
C SER A 154 -34.63 23.14 24.65
N PHE A 155 -34.26 23.88 23.60
CA PHE A 155 -33.76 25.26 23.68
C PHE A 155 -34.84 26.35 23.54
N ARG A 156 -36.10 25.99 23.24
CA ARG A 156 -37.22 26.95 23.10
C ARG A 156 -38.20 26.92 24.29
N GLY A 157 -37.85 26.24 25.37
CA GLY A 157 -38.69 26.03 26.55
C GLY A 157 -38.10 26.60 27.84
N GLN A 158 -37.28 27.64 27.77
CA GLN A 158 -36.88 28.50 28.88
C GLN A 158 -37.14 29.95 28.51
#